data_AF-A0A8H4MDZ3-F1
#
_entry.id   AF-A0A8H4MDZ3-F1
#
_cell.length_a   1.000
_cell.length_b   1.000
_cell.length_c   1.000
_cell.angle_alpha   90.00
_cell.angle_beta   90.00
_cell.angle_gamma   90.00
#
_symmetry.space_group_name_H-M   'P 1'
#
loop_
_entity.id
_entity.type
_entity.pdbx_description
1 polymer ?
#
loop_
_entity_poly.entity_id
_entity_poly.type
_entity_poly.pdbx_seq_one_letter_code
_entity_poly.pdbx_strand_id
1 'polypeptide(L)'
;MQKAVDIILVNVFSVSSTALGVVVNVFFLGVCLVLFGFLYEEIGAMGICGSGSFAISAAKIDACLKAIATASMYSHGSLTRNAPGSSQSLENRKEAVPAAGLNEITPNSASIDREFHHFYRTPRGAFTPKGTTLNLTTHLTSSSNVKFMNSYPYHDIETISPRSLLFIPGDWAHSCEFSKDAYSRAAEPK
;
A
#
# COMPACT_ATOMS: atom_id res chain seq x y z
N MET A 1 27.17 18.83 8.01
CA MET A 1 26.03 19.27 7.17
C MET A 1 25.04 18.12 7.09
N GLN A 2 23.98 18.15 7.90
CA GLN A 2 22.90 17.17 7.86
C GLN A 2 22.04 17.46 6.62
N LYS A 3 22.08 16.57 5.63
CA LYS A 3 21.24 16.68 4.44
C LYS A 3 19.79 16.42 4.88
N ALA A 4 18.91 17.41 4.70
CA ALA A 4 17.49 17.26 4.94
C ALA A 4 16.90 16.31 3.88
N VAL A 5 16.05 15.39 4.32
CA VAL A 5 15.35 14.42 3.48
C VAL A 5 13.95 14.99 3.20
N ASP A 6 13.72 15.47 1.99
CA ASP A 6 12.39 15.91 1.55
C ASP A 6 11.60 14.70 1.03
N ILE A 7 10.39 14.52 1.58
CA ILE A 7 9.44 13.46 1.27
C ILE A 7 8.41 14.03 0.30
N ILE A 8 8.42 13.60 -0.97
CA ILE A 8 7.36 13.95 -1.93
C ILE A 8 6.34 12.81 -1.96
N LEU A 9 5.08 13.12 -1.65
CA LEU A 9 3.93 12.22 -1.81
C LEU A 9 3.43 12.28 -3.25
N VAL A 10 3.66 11.24 -4.06
CA VAL A 10 3.09 11.18 -5.42
C VAL A 10 1.78 10.41 -5.42
N ASN A 11 0.68 11.15 -5.54
CA ASN A 11 -0.62 10.58 -5.82
C ASN A 11 -0.67 10.23 -7.33
N VAL A 12 -0.81 8.94 -7.68
CA VAL A 12 -0.75 8.41 -9.06
C VAL A 12 -1.85 8.99 -10.00
N PHE A 13 -2.70 9.91 -9.53
CA PHE A 13 -3.70 10.61 -10.35
C PHE A 13 -3.47 12.12 -10.54
N SER A 14 -2.46 12.77 -9.94
CA SER A 14 -2.18 14.18 -10.23
C SER A 14 -0.77 14.59 -9.82
N VAL A 15 0.02 15.04 -10.81
CA VAL A 15 1.27 15.78 -10.58
C VAL A 15 0.89 17.24 -10.33
N SER A 16 1.08 17.73 -9.10
CA SER A 16 1.00 19.15 -8.77
C SER A 16 2.16 19.51 -7.86
N SER A 17 3.07 20.33 -8.37
CA SER A 17 4.21 20.90 -7.67
C SER A 17 3.76 22.04 -6.77
N THR A 18 3.92 21.94 -5.45
CA THR A 18 4.14 23.11 -4.58
C THR A 18 5.02 22.75 -3.39
N ALA A 19 5.89 23.69 -3.04
CA ALA A 19 7.01 23.57 -2.13
C ALA A 19 6.62 23.64 -0.64
N LEU A 20 7.52 23.10 0.19
CA LEU A 20 7.66 23.24 1.64
C LEU A 20 6.49 22.78 2.53
N GLY A 21 6.71 21.66 3.23
CA GLY A 21 5.92 21.27 4.40
C GLY A 21 5.98 19.77 4.67
N VAL A 22 6.79 19.35 5.66
CA VAL A 22 6.76 17.98 6.16
C VAL A 22 5.43 17.76 6.89
N VAL A 23 4.54 16.99 6.25
CA VAL A 23 3.45 16.31 6.94
C VAL A 23 3.49 14.86 6.51
N VAL A 24 3.86 13.98 7.44
CA VAL A 24 3.62 12.54 7.31
C VAL A 24 2.11 12.35 7.46
N ASN A 25 1.37 12.54 6.37
CA ASN A 25 -0.02 12.15 6.30
C ASN A 25 -0.07 10.72 5.75
N VAL A 26 -0.47 9.78 6.60
CA VAL A 26 -0.93 8.45 6.17
C VAL A 26 -2.24 8.64 5.40
N PHE A 27 -2.15 9.03 4.14
CA PHE A 27 -3.30 9.12 3.24
C PHE A 27 -3.68 7.71 2.80
N PHE A 28 -4.71 7.14 3.44
CA PHE A 28 -5.39 5.97 2.90
C PHE A 28 -6.21 6.42 1.67
N LEU A 29 -6.00 5.71 0.54
CA LEU A 29 -6.48 5.99 -0.84
C LEU A 29 -5.70 7.01 -1.71
N GLY A 30 -4.63 7.62 -1.19
CA GLY A 30 -3.61 8.27 -2.03
C GLY A 30 -2.36 7.41 -2.03
N VAL A 31 -1.73 7.20 -3.19
CA VAL A 31 -0.45 6.51 -3.24
C VAL A 31 0.54 7.29 -2.35
N CYS A 32 0.92 6.71 -1.21
CA CYS A 32 2.05 7.20 -0.43
C CYS A 32 3.31 6.60 -1.08
N LEU A 33 3.64 7.10 -2.27
CA LEU A 33 4.96 6.91 -2.83
C LEU A 33 5.82 7.96 -2.16
N VAL A 34 6.65 7.55 -1.20
CA VAL A 34 7.67 8.44 -0.66
C VAL A 34 8.77 8.49 -1.71
N LEU A 35 8.83 9.58 -2.47
CA LEU A 35 10.00 9.87 -3.29
C LEU A 35 11.07 10.51 -2.42
N PHE A 36 12.23 9.87 -2.39
CA PHE A 36 13.46 10.43 -1.83
C PHE A 36 14.27 10.97 -2.99
N GLY A 37 14.57 12.28 -3.03
CA GLY A 37 15.52 12.83 -4.00
C GLY A 37 15.23 14.26 -4.44
N PHE A 38 16.25 15.13 -4.36
CA PHE A 38 16.24 16.49 -4.93
C PHE A 38 16.79 16.53 -6.38
N LEU A 39 17.38 15.43 -6.84
CA LEU A 39 17.95 15.28 -8.17
C LEU A 39 17.20 14.17 -8.90
N TYR A 40 16.89 14.41 -10.19
CA TYR A 40 16.13 13.49 -11.05
C TYR A 40 16.74 12.08 -11.13
N GLU A 41 18.03 11.95 -10.82
CA GLU A 41 18.78 10.69 -10.87
C GLU A 41 18.82 9.90 -9.55
N GLU A 42 18.32 10.44 -8.44
CA GLU A 42 18.43 9.80 -7.12
C GLU A 42 17.06 9.48 -6.50
N ILE A 43 16.08 9.13 -7.33
CA ILE A 43 14.69 8.95 -6.90
C ILE A 43 14.44 7.51 -6.42
N GLY A 44 14.08 7.35 -5.14
CA GLY A 44 13.60 6.08 -4.57
C GLY A 44 12.09 6.05 -4.35
N ALA A 45 11.53 4.87 -4.10
CA ALA A 45 10.11 4.69 -3.77
C ALA A 45 9.95 3.82 -2.52
N MET A 46 9.15 4.26 -1.55
CA MET A 46 8.71 3.41 -0.44
C MET A 46 7.19 3.29 -0.41
N GLY A 47 6.68 2.06 -0.30
CA GLY A 47 5.26 1.78 -0.10
C GLY A 47 4.97 1.08 1.22
N ILE A 48 3.97 1.56 1.96
CA ILE A 48 3.53 1.02 3.24
C ILE A 48 2.13 0.40 3.09
N CYS A 49 1.91 -0.78 3.69
CA CYS A 49 0.62 -1.47 3.59
C CYS A 49 0.22 -1.69 2.12
N GLY A 50 -1.01 -1.38 1.73
CA GLY A 50 -1.50 -1.50 0.35
C GLY A 50 -0.64 -0.81 -0.70
N SER A 51 -0.02 0.32 -0.34
CA SER A 51 0.80 1.11 -1.27
C SER A 51 2.11 0.43 -1.66
N GLY A 52 2.58 -0.59 -0.92
CA GLY A 52 3.72 -1.41 -1.34
C GLY A 52 3.49 -2.08 -2.71
N SER A 53 2.28 -2.58 -2.96
CA SER A 53 1.94 -3.17 -4.25
C SER A 53 1.89 -2.16 -5.39
N PHE A 54 1.53 -0.91 -5.11
CA PHE A 54 1.55 0.17 -6.10
C PHE A 54 2.98 0.64 -6.38
N ALA A 55 3.83 0.74 -5.36
CA ALA A 55 5.25 1.08 -5.54
C ALA A 55 5.95 0.06 -6.44
N ILE A 56 5.72 -1.23 -6.21
CA ILE A 56 6.22 -2.30 -7.09
C ILE A 56 5.66 -2.17 -8.51
N SER A 57 4.35 -1.94 -8.66
CA SER A 57 3.73 -1.77 -9.98
C SER A 57 4.30 -0.58 -10.75
N ALA A 58 4.52 0.55 -10.08
CA ALA A 58 5.11 1.75 -10.66
C ALA A 58 6.56 1.49 -11.08
N ALA A 59 7.35 0.83 -10.24
CA ALA A 59 8.74 0.53 -10.52
C ALA A 59 8.95 -0.31 -11.78
N LYS A 60 8.01 -1.19 -12.15
CA LYS A 60 8.11 -1.96 -13.39
C LYS A 60 8.15 -1.09 -14.65
N ILE A 61 7.45 0.05 -14.63
CA ILE A 61 7.29 0.92 -15.81
C ILE A 61 8.09 2.22 -15.71
N ASP A 62 8.35 2.71 -14.50
CA ASP A 62 9.06 3.95 -14.27
C ASP A 62 10.53 3.67 -13.92
N ALA A 63 11.40 3.88 -14.91
CA ALA A 63 12.84 3.71 -14.79
C ALA A 63 13.52 4.81 -13.95
N CYS A 64 12.82 5.90 -13.63
CA CYS A 64 13.36 6.95 -12.76
C CYS A 64 13.50 6.46 -11.32
N LEU A 65 12.67 5.51 -10.90
CA LEU A 65 12.75 4.87 -9.59
C LEU A 65 13.96 3.94 -9.54
N LYS A 66 14.98 4.31 -8.77
CA LYS A 66 16.27 3.61 -8.66
C LYS A 66 16.31 2.54 -7.58
N ALA A 67 15.54 2.71 -6.51
CA ALA A 67 15.43 1.76 -5.40
C ALA A 67 14.03 1.74 -4.83
N ILE A 68 13.55 0.56 -4.45
CA ILE A 68 12.18 0.34 -4.01
C ILE A 68 12.16 -0.39 -2.67
N ALA A 69 11.47 0.17 -1.69
CA ALA A 69 11.27 -0.44 -0.39
C ALA A 69 9.78 -0.65 -0.11
N THR A 70 9.45 -1.72 0.61
CA THR A 70 8.09 -1.95 1.09
C THR A 70 8.09 -2.27 2.58
N ALA A 71 7.08 -1.79 3.30
CA ALA A 71 6.92 -2.07 4.72
C ALA A 71 5.50 -2.58 5.02
N SER A 72 5.42 -3.76 5.66
CA SER A 72 4.15 -4.43 6.00
C SER A 72 3.15 -4.47 4.83
N MET A 73 3.65 -4.80 3.63
CA MET A 73 2.92 -4.65 2.37
C MET A 73 1.67 -5.53 2.27
N TYR A 74 0.66 -5.02 1.56
CA TYR A 74 -0.43 -5.82 1.00
C TYR A 74 -0.43 -5.79 -0.52
N SER A 75 -0.78 -6.92 -1.13
CA SER A 75 -1.29 -6.96 -2.50
C SER A 75 -2.81 -6.85 -2.45
N HIS A 76 -3.36 -5.65 -2.72
CA HIS A 76 -4.81 -5.49 -2.80
C HIS A 76 -5.43 -6.38 -3.87
N GLY A 77 -4.75 -6.58 -5.01
CA GLY A 77 -5.28 -7.47 -6.04
C GLY A 77 -5.34 -8.94 -5.61
N SER A 78 -4.30 -9.43 -4.94
CA SER A 78 -4.32 -10.80 -4.39
C SER A 78 -5.36 -10.93 -3.27
N LEU A 79 -5.44 -9.93 -2.38
CA LEU A 79 -6.41 -9.87 -1.29
C LEU A 79 -7.85 -9.89 -1.81
N THR A 80 -8.19 -9.04 -2.78
CA THR A 80 -9.57 -8.97 -3.32
C THR A 80 -9.92 -10.21 -4.15
N ARG A 81 -8.96 -10.82 -4.86
CA ARG A 81 -9.23 -12.02 -5.68
C ARG A 81 -9.31 -13.31 -4.85
N ASN A 82 -8.44 -13.47 -3.87
CA ASN A 82 -8.21 -14.76 -3.24
C ASN A 82 -8.64 -14.80 -1.77
N ALA A 83 -8.93 -13.63 -1.17
CA ALA A 83 -9.01 -13.45 0.28
C ALA A 83 -7.69 -13.81 1.00
N PRO A 84 -7.50 -13.40 2.28
CA PRO A 84 -6.33 -13.83 3.06
C PRO A 84 -6.18 -15.35 3.07
N GLY A 85 -4.96 -15.85 2.89
CA GLY A 85 -4.70 -17.30 2.85
C GLY A 85 -5.29 -18.04 1.63
N SER A 86 -5.71 -17.33 0.58
CA SER A 86 -6.31 -17.91 -0.64
C SER A 86 -7.58 -18.74 -0.41
N SER A 87 -8.43 -18.30 0.52
CA SER A 87 -9.62 -19.04 0.95
C SER A 87 -10.86 -18.88 0.05
N GLN A 88 -10.80 -18.11 -1.04
CA GLN A 88 -11.96 -17.76 -1.86
C GLN A 88 -12.12 -18.60 -3.13
N SER A 89 -13.34 -19.09 -3.39
CA SER A 89 -13.71 -19.79 -4.63
C SER A 89 -13.97 -18.83 -5.81
N LEU A 90 -13.97 -19.34 -7.04
CA LEU A 90 -14.22 -18.53 -8.24
C LEU A 90 -15.63 -17.92 -8.27
N GLU A 91 -16.65 -18.63 -7.77
CA GLU A 91 -18.02 -18.10 -7.71
C GLU A 91 -18.14 -17.03 -6.63
N ASN A 92 -17.57 -17.25 -5.44
CA ASN A 92 -17.57 -16.26 -4.37
C ASN A 92 -16.77 -15.00 -4.73
N ARG A 93 -15.88 -15.07 -5.73
CA ARG A 93 -15.12 -13.93 -6.24
C ARG A 93 -15.98 -12.95 -7.03
N LYS A 94 -16.98 -13.43 -7.77
CA LYS A 94 -17.90 -12.56 -8.53
C LYS A 94 -18.86 -11.81 -7.62
N GLU A 95 -19.18 -12.40 -6.47
CA GLU A 95 -20.09 -11.85 -5.46
C GLU A 95 -19.37 -11.04 -4.37
N ALA A 96 -18.04 -10.92 -4.45
CA ALA A 96 -17.23 -10.25 -3.44
C ALA A 96 -17.64 -8.77 -3.27
N VAL A 97 -18.42 -8.49 -2.23
CA VAL A 97 -18.81 -7.15 -1.81
C VAL A 97 -17.59 -6.47 -1.18
N PRO A 98 -17.37 -5.16 -1.41
CA PRO A 98 -16.36 -4.38 -0.68
C PRO A 98 -16.43 -4.66 0.82
N ALA A 99 -15.29 -4.86 1.46
CA ALA A 99 -15.24 -4.83 2.90
C ALA A 99 -15.72 -3.45 3.36
N ALA A 100 -16.87 -3.41 4.05
CA ALA A 100 -17.28 -2.23 4.80
C ALA A 100 -16.15 -1.91 5.79
N GLY A 101 -15.70 -0.67 5.83
CA GLY A 101 -14.66 -0.27 6.77
C GLY A 101 -15.07 -0.57 8.21
N LEU A 102 -14.12 -1.05 9.00
CA LEU A 102 -14.28 -1.39 10.42
C LEU A 102 -14.58 -0.13 11.24
N ASN A 103 -15.87 0.15 11.41
CA ASN A 103 -16.36 1.24 12.26
C ASN A 103 -16.56 0.79 13.70
N GLU A 104 -16.83 -0.49 13.93
CA GLU A 104 -17.14 -1.05 15.24
C GLU A 104 -16.42 -2.38 15.45
N ILE A 105 -16.11 -2.68 16.71
CA ILE A 105 -15.49 -3.94 17.14
C ILE A 105 -16.46 -4.67 18.06
N THR A 106 -16.64 -5.95 17.78
CA THR A 106 -17.42 -6.86 18.63
C THR A 106 -16.48 -7.77 19.42
N PRO A 107 -16.96 -8.44 20.48
CA PRO A 107 -16.18 -9.47 21.17
C PRO A 107 -15.66 -10.59 20.26
N ASN A 108 -16.30 -10.82 19.11
CA ASN A 108 -15.93 -11.85 18.14
C ASN A 108 -15.02 -11.34 17.01
N SER A 109 -14.71 -10.04 16.96
CA SER A 109 -13.84 -9.46 15.93
C SER A 109 -12.43 -10.04 16.01
N ALA A 110 -11.84 -10.32 14.84
CA ALA A 110 -10.50 -10.88 14.73
C ALA A 110 -9.44 -9.94 15.35
N SER A 111 -8.29 -10.49 15.75
CA SER A 111 -7.20 -9.70 16.33
C SER A 111 -6.76 -8.57 15.41
N ILE A 112 -6.72 -8.81 14.11
CA ILE A 112 -6.35 -7.80 13.13
C ILE A 112 -7.37 -6.67 13.02
N ASP A 113 -8.66 -7.01 13.05
CA ASP A 113 -9.74 -6.02 13.00
C ASP A 113 -9.63 -5.07 14.19
N ARG A 114 -9.34 -5.61 15.37
CA ARG A 114 -9.11 -4.84 16.59
C ARG A 114 -7.91 -3.91 16.48
N GLU A 115 -6.79 -4.37 15.92
CA GLU A 115 -5.61 -3.53 15.74
C GLU A 115 -5.86 -2.41 14.72
N PHE A 116 -6.52 -2.72 13.60
CA PHE A 116 -6.91 -1.70 12.63
C PHE A 116 -7.88 -0.69 13.21
N HIS A 117 -8.90 -1.12 13.94
CA HIS A 117 -9.79 -0.21 14.64
C HIS A 117 -9.02 0.63 15.67
N HIS A 118 -8.16 0.01 16.48
CA HIS A 118 -7.37 0.72 17.49
C HIS A 118 -6.47 1.79 16.86
N PHE A 119 -5.88 1.54 15.69
CA PHE A 119 -5.09 2.54 14.98
C PHE A 119 -5.95 3.63 14.32
N TYR A 120 -6.96 3.24 13.52
CA TYR A 120 -7.71 4.18 12.66
C TYR A 120 -8.91 4.86 13.32
N ARG A 121 -9.39 4.36 14.46
CA ARG A 121 -10.58 4.86 15.19
C ARG A 121 -10.26 5.48 16.54
N THR A 122 -8.98 5.63 16.89
CA THR A 122 -8.54 6.30 18.13
C THR A 122 -7.54 7.41 17.83
N PRO A 123 -7.22 8.31 18.80
CA PRO A 123 -6.22 9.35 18.60
C PRO A 123 -4.82 8.87 18.17
N ARG A 124 -4.53 7.56 18.27
CA ARG A 124 -3.26 6.96 17.84
C ARG A 124 -2.96 7.19 16.35
N GLY A 125 -3.98 7.11 15.50
CA GLY A 125 -3.82 7.18 14.04
C GLY A 125 -5.05 7.67 13.28
N ALA A 126 -6.13 8.04 13.98
CA ALA A 126 -7.31 8.60 13.35
C ALA A 126 -6.98 9.94 12.68
N PHE A 127 -7.23 10.01 11.38
CA PHE A 127 -7.17 11.23 10.59
C PHE A 127 -8.41 11.31 9.70
N THR A 128 -9.12 12.43 9.76
CA THR A 128 -10.31 12.68 8.93
C THR A 128 -10.04 13.91 8.07
N PRO A 129 -9.88 13.75 6.74
CA PRO A 129 -9.75 14.87 5.82
C PRO A 129 -10.92 15.86 5.91
N LYS A 130 -10.67 17.13 5.56
CA LYS A 130 -11.75 18.13 5.45
C LYS A 130 -12.76 17.67 4.39
N GLY A 131 -14.05 17.73 4.71
CA GLY A 131 -15.13 17.37 3.79
C GLY A 131 -15.51 15.88 3.78
N THR A 132 -14.91 15.05 4.64
CA THR A 132 -15.36 13.66 4.86
C THR A 132 -15.69 13.41 6.33
N THR A 133 -16.24 12.25 6.65
CA THR A 133 -16.55 11.81 8.01
C THR A 133 -15.62 10.68 8.42
N LEU A 134 -15.38 10.54 9.73
CA LEU A 134 -14.55 9.46 10.27
C LEU A 134 -15.02 8.09 9.75
N ASN A 135 -16.32 7.86 9.71
CA ASN A 135 -16.90 6.60 9.23
C ASN A 135 -16.58 6.27 7.78
N LEU A 136 -16.14 7.23 6.96
CA LEU A 136 -15.81 7.00 5.55
C LEU A 136 -14.30 6.90 5.29
N THR A 137 -13.44 7.11 6.29
CA THR A 137 -11.98 7.19 6.08
C THR A 137 -11.31 5.87 5.72
N THR A 138 -11.95 4.73 6.01
CA THR A 138 -11.42 3.38 5.74
C THR A 138 -12.31 2.57 4.79
N HIS A 139 -13.33 3.19 4.20
CA HIS A 139 -14.27 2.50 3.32
C HIS A 139 -13.82 2.64 1.86
N LEU A 140 -13.79 1.51 1.16
CA LEU A 140 -13.56 1.48 -0.29
C LEU A 140 -14.91 1.60 -1.00
N THR A 141 -14.97 2.38 -2.08
CA THR A 141 -16.15 2.37 -2.94
C THR A 141 -16.26 1.03 -3.68
N SER A 142 -17.49 0.61 -4.00
CA SER A 142 -17.72 -0.61 -4.79
C SER A 142 -17.02 -0.58 -6.14
N SER A 143 -17.03 0.58 -6.80
CA SER A 143 -16.34 0.80 -8.07
C SER A 143 -14.81 0.68 -7.97
N SER A 144 -14.20 0.98 -6.81
CA SER A 144 -12.74 0.85 -6.61
C SER A 144 -12.31 -0.61 -6.48
N ASN A 145 -13.15 -1.47 -5.89
CA ASN A 145 -12.82 -2.90 -5.73
C ASN A 145 -12.65 -3.61 -7.07
N VAL A 146 -13.42 -3.23 -8.09
CA VAL A 146 -13.27 -3.76 -9.46
C VAL A 146 -11.88 -3.46 -10.02
N LYS A 147 -11.29 -2.30 -9.68
CA LYS A 147 -9.92 -1.96 -10.10
C LYS A 147 -8.88 -2.84 -9.41
N PHE A 148 -9.06 -3.14 -8.12
CA PHE A 148 -8.15 -4.04 -7.40
C PHE A 148 -8.25 -5.47 -7.91
N MET A 149 -9.45 -5.95 -8.25
CA MET A 149 -9.64 -7.26 -8.89
C MET A 149 -8.77 -7.43 -10.14
N ASN A 150 -8.58 -6.37 -10.92
CA ASN A 150 -7.75 -6.35 -12.11
C ASN A 150 -6.29 -5.92 -11.87
N SER A 151 -5.83 -5.84 -10.61
CA SER A 151 -4.47 -5.43 -10.29
C SER A 151 -3.55 -6.63 -10.04
N TYR A 152 -2.48 -6.76 -10.84
CA TYR A 152 -1.50 -7.85 -10.71
C TYR A 152 -0.10 -7.27 -10.46
N PRO A 153 0.15 -6.77 -9.24
CA PRO A 153 1.37 -6.01 -8.93
C PRO A 153 2.65 -6.84 -9.08
N TYR A 154 2.59 -8.15 -8.81
CA TYR A 154 3.76 -9.03 -8.80
C TYR A 154 4.04 -9.75 -10.13
N HIS A 155 3.18 -9.55 -11.14
CA HIS A 155 3.47 -10.07 -12.47
C HIS A 155 4.65 -9.30 -13.05
N ASP A 156 5.62 -9.99 -13.66
CA ASP A 156 6.84 -9.41 -14.20
C ASP A 156 7.67 -8.59 -13.19
N ILE A 157 7.57 -8.89 -11.88
CA ILE A 157 8.31 -8.14 -10.84
C ILE A 157 9.84 -8.24 -11.03
N GLU A 158 10.32 -9.30 -11.67
CA GLU A 158 11.70 -9.50 -12.07
C GLU A 158 12.24 -8.41 -13.01
N THR A 159 11.35 -7.72 -13.76
CA THR A 159 11.73 -6.61 -14.67
C THR A 159 12.20 -5.36 -13.92
N ILE A 160 12.04 -5.32 -12.59
CA ILE A 160 12.60 -4.25 -11.77
C ILE A 160 14.13 -4.35 -11.72
N SER A 161 14.69 -5.57 -11.77
CA SER A 161 16.14 -5.80 -11.84
C SER A 161 16.74 -5.05 -13.06
N PRO A 162 17.94 -4.43 -12.92
CA PRO A 162 18.93 -4.57 -11.84
C PRO A 162 18.71 -3.66 -10.63
N ARG A 163 17.57 -2.97 -10.53
CA ARG A 163 17.28 -2.06 -9.42
C ARG A 163 16.90 -2.83 -8.15
N SER A 164 17.31 -2.31 -7.01
CA SER A 164 17.13 -2.98 -5.72
C SER A 164 15.70 -2.94 -5.22
N LEU A 165 15.24 -4.09 -4.73
CA LEU A 165 14.03 -4.22 -3.92
C LEU A 165 14.43 -4.46 -2.46
N LEU A 166 13.65 -3.92 -1.52
CA LEU A 166 13.78 -4.19 -0.09
C LEU A 166 12.39 -4.48 0.48
N PHE A 167 12.25 -5.60 1.16
CA PHE A 167 11.01 -6.00 1.82
C PHE A 167 11.17 -5.98 3.34
N ILE A 168 10.31 -5.24 4.03
CA ILE A 168 10.30 -5.09 5.49
C ILE A 168 8.97 -5.63 6.04
N PRO A 169 8.80 -6.96 6.15
CA PRO A 169 7.64 -7.56 6.80
C PRO A 169 7.79 -7.54 8.33
N GLY A 170 6.66 -7.57 9.05
CA GLY A 170 6.66 -7.94 10.46
C GLY A 170 6.57 -9.46 10.61
N ASP A 171 7.35 -10.05 11.53
CA ASP A 171 7.41 -11.50 11.70
C ASP A 171 6.05 -12.13 12.06
N TRP A 172 5.24 -11.40 12.85
CA TRP A 172 3.89 -11.81 13.26
C TRP A 172 2.79 -11.10 12.47
N ALA A 173 3.15 -10.35 11.43
CA ALA A 173 2.17 -9.68 10.60
C ALA A 173 1.42 -10.71 9.76
N HIS A 174 0.09 -10.72 9.86
CA HIS A 174 -0.74 -11.55 8.99
C HIS A 174 -0.57 -11.22 7.49
N SER A 175 -0.09 -10.02 7.15
CA SER A 175 0.26 -9.61 5.78
C SER A 175 1.65 -10.08 5.32
N CYS A 176 2.42 -10.76 6.17
CA CYS A 176 3.77 -11.25 5.85
C CYS A 176 3.79 -12.17 4.61
N GLU A 177 2.68 -12.88 4.34
CA GLU A 177 2.54 -13.70 3.13
C GLU A 177 2.76 -12.92 1.83
N PHE A 178 2.34 -11.64 1.76
CA PHE A 178 2.48 -10.82 0.55
C PHE A 178 3.93 -10.43 0.28
N SER A 179 4.68 -10.08 1.32
CA SER A 179 6.11 -9.80 1.19
C SER A 179 6.89 -11.06 0.78
N LYS A 180 6.55 -12.23 1.34
CA LYS A 180 7.17 -13.51 0.97
C LYS A 180 6.88 -13.89 -0.49
N ASP A 181 5.63 -13.74 -0.95
CA ASP A 181 5.25 -13.99 -2.34
C ASP A 181 6.01 -13.06 -3.30
N ALA A 182 6.05 -11.76 -3.01
CA ALA A 182 6.79 -10.80 -3.82
C ALA A 182 8.30 -11.09 -3.86
N TYR A 183 8.91 -11.38 -2.70
CA TYR A 183 10.33 -11.72 -2.61
C TYR A 183 10.68 -12.98 -3.43
N SER A 184 9.80 -13.99 -3.40
CA SER A 184 10.02 -15.24 -4.14
C SER A 184 10.05 -15.05 -5.66
N ARG A 185 9.30 -14.05 -6.17
CA ARG A 185 9.17 -13.74 -7.60
C ARG A 185 10.18 -12.71 -8.10
N ALA A 186 10.65 -11.80 -7.23
CA ALA A 186 11.61 -10.78 -7.58
C ALA A 186 12.95 -11.39 -8.02
N ALA A 187 13.66 -10.71 -8.93
CA ALA A 187 15.05 -11.01 -9.24
C ALA A 187 15.99 -10.23 -8.30
N GLU A 188 17.26 -10.65 -8.20
CA GLU A 188 18.27 -9.91 -7.45
C GLU A 188 18.53 -8.52 -8.09
N PRO A 189 18.93 -7.49 -7.30
CA PRO A 189 19.14 -7.52 -5.84
C PRO A 189 17.84 -7.30 -5.04
N LYS A 190 17.54 -8.16 -4.05
CA LYS A 190 16.26 -8.15 -3.29
C LYS A 190 16.35 -8.46 -1.80
#